data_AF-A0AA35TIA6-F1
#
_entry.id   AF-A0AA35TIA6-F1
#
_cell.length_a   1.000
_cell.length_b   1.000
_cell.length_c   1.000
_cell.angle_alpha   90.00
_cell.angle_beta   90.00
_cell.angle_gamma   90.00
#
_symmetry.space_group_name_H-M   'P 1'
#
loop_
_entity.id
_entity.type
_entity.pdbx_description
1 polymer ?
#
loop_
_entity_poly.entity_id
_entity_poly.type
_entity_poly.pdbx_seq_one_letter_code
_entity_poly.pdbx_strand_id
1 'polypeptide(L)'
;METYNEGARFQHKAAGGGVAYVRWGHTNCAAGAETVYSGRVGGSHFSHRGGGSNYQCLTLEPENEDFGPGTVSGSFMYGTEYEVYANNPSVDKLLQNHDVPCAVCYVSTRSAKIMIPGTYKCPSSWNEEFHGFLMSAHYSHHRATFECVDADAKKALAGHANANGALFYFVEPRCGSLPCPPYEQEKELSCVVCTR
;
A
#
# COMPACT_ATOMS: atom_id res chain seq x y z
N MET A 1 -12.11 59.23 -27.71
CA MET A 1 -10.84 58.85 -27.06
C MET A 1 -11.18 57.79 -26.03
N GLU A 2 -10.68 56.59 -26.30
CA GLU A 2 -11.05 55.34 -25.65
C GLU A 2 -10.62 55.31 -24.18
N THR A 3 -11.50 54.80 -23.34
CA THR A 3 -11.22 54.46 -21.94
C THR A 3 -10.41 53.17 -21.92
N TYR A 4 -9.17 53.24 -21.42
CA TYR A 4 -8.34 52.06 -21.16
C TYR A 4 -8.95 51.26 -20.00
N ASN A 5 -9.41 50.04 -20.29
CA ASN A 5 -9.86 49.07 -19.29
C ASN A 5 -8.63 48.44 -18.62
N GLU A 6 -8.56 48.52 -17.30
CA GLU A 6 -7.55 47.81 -16.51
C GLU A 6 -7.72 46.29 -16.71
N GLY A 7 -6.66 45.66 -17.20
CA GLY A 7 -6.62 44.21 -17.40
C GLY A 7 -6.77 43.48 -16.07
N ALA A 8 -7.87 42.72 -15.94
CA ALA A 8 -8.04 41.77 -14.86
C ALA A 8 -6.86 40.79 -14.86
N ARG A 9 -5.99 40.87 -13.84
CA ARG A 9 -5.06 39.79 -13.52
C ARG A 9 -5.90 38.57 -13.13
N PHE A 10 -6.07 37.64 -14.05
CA PHE A 10 -6.43 36.27 -13.70
C PHE A 10 -5.31 35.73 -12.83
N GLN A 11 -5.52 35.73 -11.52
CA GLN A 11 -4.75 34.89 -10.61
C GLN A 11 -5.09 33.45 -10.99
N HIS A 12 -4.29 32.84 -11.86
CA HIS A 12 -4.19 31.41 -11.88
C HIS A 12 -3.70 31.02 -10.48
N LYS A 13 -4.64 30.63 -9.59
CA LYS A 13 -4.28 29.76 -8.48
C LYS A 13 -3.51 28.62 -9.13
N ALA A 14 -2.23 28.51 -8.82
CA ALA A 14 -1.50 27.30 -9.15
C ALA A 14 -2.39 26.15 -8.66
N ALA A 15 -2.86 25.32 -9.59
CA ALA A 15 -3.54 24.09 -9.23
C ALA A 15 -2.53 23.33 -8.38
N GLY A 16 -2.76 23.29 -7.06
CA GLY A 16 -1.91 22.54 -6.16
C GLY A 16 -1.84 21.11 -6.71
N GLY A 17 -0.63 20.64 -7.04
CA GLY A 17 -0.45 19.29 -7.51
C GLY A 17 -0.86 18.37 -6.37
N GLY A 18 -1.97 17.65 -6.52
CA GLY A 18 -2.40 16.68 -5.52
C GLY A 18 -1.45 15.49 -5.48
N VAL A 19 -1.57 14.67 -4.44
CA VAL A 19 -0.75 13.47 -4.28
C VAL A 19 -1.62 12.24 -4.12
N ALA A 20 -1.21 11.16 -4.78
CA ALA A 20 -1.85 9.85 -4.65
C ALA A 20 -1.01 8.88 -3.81
N TYR A 21 -1.65 8.03 -3.01
CA TYR A 21 -1.03 6.94 -2.27
C TYR A 21 -1.93 5.70 -2.29
N VAL A 22 -1.38 4.54 -1.93
CA VAL A 22 -2.15 3.31 -1.75
C VAL A 22 -2.30 3.03 -0.27
N ARG A 23 -3.53 2.76 0.18
CA ARG A 23 -3.83 2.29 1.52
C ARG A 23 -3.97 0.77 1.47
N TRP A 24 -2.92 0.06 1.84
CA TRP A 24 -2.88 -1.40 1.85
C TRP A 24 -3.63 -1.95 3.05
N GLY A 25 -4.46 -2.97 2.82
CA GLY A 25 -5.27 -3.60 3.86
C GLY A 25 -6.60 -2.90 4.14
N HIS A 26 -7.00 -1.89 3.36
CA HIS A 26 -8.30 -1.22 3.53
C HIS A 26 -8.98 -0.96 2.19
N THR A 27 -10.31 -0.83 2.15
CA THR A 27 -11.06 -0.52 0.91
C THR A 27 -11.43 0.95 0.75
N ASN A 28 -11.15 1.77 1.76
CA ASN A 28 -11.52 3.20 1.81
C ASN A 28 -10.32 4.03 2.24
N CYS A 29 -10.19 5.25 1.73
CA CYS A 29 -9.16 6.20 2.14
C CYS A 29 -9.44 6.82 3.51
N ALA A 30 -8.43 7.47 4.09
CA ALA A 30 -8.57 8.19 5.35
C ALA A 30 -9.42 9.46 5.17
N ALA A 31 -9.92 10.01 6.29
CA ALA A 31 -10.69 11.25 6.25
C ALA A 31 -9.85 12.39 5.66
N GLY A 32 -10.40 13.09 4.66
CA GLY A 32 -9.68 14.15 3.92
C GLY A 32 -8.98 13.69 2.64
N ALA A 33 -8.99 12.38 2.35
CA ALA A 33 -8.57 11.81 1.08
C ALA A 33 -9.76 11.24 0.30
N GLU A 34 -9.75 11.43 -1.01
CA GLU A 34 -10.71 10.83 -1.93
C GLU A 34 -10.31 9.37 -2.23
N THR A 35 -11.27 8.45 -2.20
CA THR A 35 -11.06 7.10 -2.71
C THR A 35 -11.26 7.11 -4.22
N VAL A 36 -10.16 7.00 -4.96
CA VAL A 36 -10.17 6.97 -6.43
C VAL A 36 -10.75 5.63 -6.89
N TYR A 37 -10.25 4.53 -6.33
CA TYR A 37 -10.85 3.21 -6.48
C TYR A 37 -10.41 2.26 -5.36
N SER A 38 -11.16 1.18 -5.21
CA SER A 38 -10.87 0.09 -4.27
C SER A 38 -10.56 -1.19 -5.04
N GLY A 39 -9.78 -2.08 -4.42
CA GLY A 39 -9.17 -3.19 -5.13
C GLY A 39 -8.74 -4.36 -4.27
N ARG A 40 -8.00 -5.26 -4.92
CA ARG A 40 -7.24 -6.35 -4.29
C ARG A 40 -5.77 -6.16 -4.55
N VAL A 41 -4.95 -6.51 -3.56
CA VAL A 41 -3.50 -6.46 -3.73
C VAL A 41 -3.05 -7.61 -4.61
N GLY A 42 -2.35 -7.27 -5.68
CA GLY A 42 -1.72 -8.20 -6.60
C GLY A 42 -0.20 -8.17 -6.50
N GLY A 43 0.44 -9.30 -6.77
CA GLY A 43 1.89 -9.42 -6.87
C GLY A 43 2.33 -10.68 -7.60
N SER A 44 3.63 -10.95 -7.58
CA SER A 44 4.18 -12.21 -8.12
C SER A 44 3.98 -13.36 -7.13
N HIS A 45 3.79 -14.57 -7.65
CA HIS A 45 3.75 -15.79 -6.84
C HIS A 45 5.03 -15.93 -6.00
N PHE A 46 4.90 -16.32 -4.75
CA PHE A 46 6.00 -16.32 -3.78
C PHE A 46 7.24 -17.13 -4.22
N SER A 47 7.05 -18.18 -5.02
CA SER A 47 8.12 -19.06 -5.53
C SER A 47 8.59 -18.73 -6.96
N HIS A 48 7.98 -17.76 -7.64
CA HIS A 48 8.39 -17.39 -9.00
C HIS A 48 9.62 -16.49 -8.99
N ARG A 49 10.62 -16.85 -9.80
CA ARG A 49 11.89 -16.10 -9.93
C ARG A 49 11.79 -14.84 -10.76
N GLY A 50 10.76 -14.73 -11.61
CA GLY A 50 10.53 -13.61 -12.53
C GLY A 50 9.18 -12.94 -12.29
N GLY A 51 8.90 -11.88 -13.05
CA GLY A 51 7.73 -11.02 -12.87
C GLY A 51 8.06 -9.71 -12.16
N GLY A 52 7.03 -9.03 -11.65
CA GLY A 52 7.17 -7.77 -10.92
C GLY A 52 7.58 -8.00 -9.47
N SER A 53 8.46 -7.15 -8.92
CA SER A 53 8.84 -7.20 -7.50
C SER A 53 7.94 -6.38 -6.59
N ASN A 54 7.08 -5.53 -7.15
CA ASN A 54 6.19 -4.66 -6.40
C ASN A 54 4.80 -5.28 -6.25
N TYR A 55 4.09 -4.82 -5.23
CA TYR A 55 2.65 -5.03 -5.11
C TYR A 55 1.90 -3.97 -5.92
N GLN A 56 0.70 -4.30 -6.37
CA GLN A 56 -0.20 -3.41 -7.10
C GLN A 56 -1.61 -3.48 -6.52
N CYS A 57 -2.32 -2.35 -6.51
CA CYS A 57 -3.74 -2.34 -6.18
C CYS A 57 -4.57 -2.58 -7.44
N LEU A 58 -5.03 -3.80 -7.66
CA LEU A 58 -5.83 -4.17 -8.83
C LEU A 58 -7.28 -3.74 -8.63
N THR A 59 -7.86 -3.07 -9.63
CA THR A 59 -9.29 -2.73 -9.64
C THR A 59 -10.16 -3.98 -9.56
N LEU A 60 -11.34 -3.86 -8.95
CA LEU A 60 -12.38 -4.90 -8.99
C LEU A 60 -13.19 -4.89 -10.30
N GLU A 61 -12.92 -3.93 -11.19
CA GLU A 61 -13.56 -3.75 -12.49
C GLU A 61 -12.52 -3.85 -13.62
N PRO A 62 -11.94 -5.05 -13.88
CA PRO A 62 -10.94 -5.22 -14.93
C PRO A 62 -11.55 -5.18 -16.33
N GLU A 63 -10.86 -4.54 -17.27
CA GLU A 63 -11.17 -4.58 -18.70
C GLU A 63 -10.12 -5.43 -19.44
N ASN A 64 -10.55 -6.21 -20.43
CA ASN A 64 -9.67 -7.01 -21.27
C ASN A 64 -9.73 -6.51 -22.71
N GLU A 65 -8.56 -6.35 -23.31
CA GLU A 65 -8.43 -6.19 -24.76
C GLU A 65 -8.67 -7.54 -25.47
N ASP A 66 -9.12 -7.50 -26.72
CA ASP A 66 -9.39 -8.71 -27.52
C ASP A 66 -8.08 -9.35 -28.01
N PHE A 67 -7.44 -10.09 -27.12
CA PHE A 67 -6.36 -11.02 -27.46
C PHE A 67 -6.95 -12.44 -27.51
N GLY A 68 -6.71 -13.15 -28.62
CA GLY A 68 -7.14 -14.54 -28.76
C GLY A 68 -6.62 -15.41 -27.61
N PRO A 69 -7.36 -16.48 -27.22
CA PRO A 69 -7.04 -17.27 -26.04
C PRO A 69 -5.67 -17.95 -26.18
N GLY A 70 -4.86 -17.85 -25.13
CA GLY A 70 -3.60 -18.58 -25.04
C GLY A 70 -2.77 -18.17 -23.83
N THR A 71 -2.34 -19.14 -23.02
CA THR A 71 -1.33 -18.90 -21.97
C THR A 71 0.02 -18.70 -22.63
N VAL A 72 0.35 -17.45 -22.95
CA VAL A 72 1.74 -17.06 -23.19
C VAL A 72 2.51 -17.20 -21.87
N SER A 73 3.69 -17.82 -21.91
CA SER A 73 4.61 -17.94 -20.75
C SER A 73 5.25 -16.59 -20.37
N GLY A 74 4.43 -15.55 -20.26
CA GLY A 74 4.82 -14.21 -19.83
C GLY A 74 4.91 -14.10 -18.31
N SER A 75 4.51 -12.94 -17.77
CA SER A 75 4.39 -12.74 -16.33
C SER A 75 2.98 -13.02 -15.86
N PHE A 76 2.83 -13.33 -14.57
CA PHE A 76 1.56 -13.65 -13.93
C PHE A 76 1.33 -12.69 -12.78
N MET A 77 0.05 -12.36 -12.56
CA MET A 77 -0.41 -11.55 -11.43
C MET A 77 -1.25 -12.43 -10.51
N TYR A 78 -0.88 -12.50 -9.23
CA TYR A 78 -1.56 -13.29 -8.21
C TYR A 78 -2.13 -12.38 -7.14
N GLY A 79 -3.25 -12.76 -6.54
CA GLY A 79 -3.74 -12.13 -5.31
C GLY A 79 -2.72 -12.26 -4.18
N THR A 80 -2.76 -11.32 -3.23
CA THR A 80 -1.90 -11.32 -2.05
C THR A 80 -2.68 -11.76 -0.83
N GLU A 81 -2.12 -12.69 -0.06
CA GLU A 81 -2.71 -13.19 1.19
C GLU A 81 -1.93 -12.71 2.41
N TYR A 82 -2.62 -12.51 3.53
CA TYR A 82 -1.96 -12.29 4.82
C TYR A 82 -1.43 -13.62 5.39
N GLU A 83 -0.15 -13.62 5.72
CA GLU A 83 0.56 -14.70 6.41
C GLU A 83 1.02 -14.20 7.78
N VAL A 84 0.03 -14.03 8.66
CA VAL A 84 0.13 -13.37 9.96
C VAL A 84 -0.08 -14.32 11.13
N TYR A 85 0.22 -15.62 10.95
CA TYR A 85 0.02 -16.68 11.96
C TYR A 85 0.79 -16.48 13.29
N ALA A 86 1.49 -15.36 13.47
CA ALA A 86 2.16 -15.02 14.71
C ALA A 86 1.17 -14.64 15.83
N ASN A 87 1.60 -14.82 17.08
CA ASN A 87 0.85 -14.52 18.31
C ASN A 87 0.66 -13.01 18.57
N ASN A 88 0.47 -12.19 17.53
CA ASN A 88 0.32 -10.74 17.66
C ASN A 88 -1.18 -10.39 17.87
N PRO A 89 -1.57 -9.84 19.03
CA PRO A 89 -2.97 -9.52 19.32
C PRO A 89 -3.50 -8.31 18.53
N SER A 90 -2.64 -7.52 17.89
CA SER A 90 -3.01 -6.30 17.17
C SER A 90 -3.46 -6.54 15.73
N VAL A 91 -3.08 -7.67 15.13
CA VAL A 91 -3.54 -8.09 13.81
C VAL A 91 -4.14 -9.47 13.97
N ASP A 92 -5.46 -9.50 13.88
CA ASP A 92 -6.27 -10.65 14.24
C ASP A 92 -5.83 -11.92 13.47
N LYS A 93 -5.78 -13.07 14.16
CA LYS A 93 -5.70 -14.39 13.52
C LYS A 93 -6.77 -14.57 12.44
N LEU A 94 -7.86 -13.81 12.52
CA LEU A 94 -8.90 -13.73 11.49
C LEU A 94 -8.45 -13.20 10.13
N LEU A 95 -7.24 -12.66 9.97
CA LEU A 95 -6.71 -12.24 8.67
C LEU A 95 -5.91 -13.33 7.95
N GLN A 96 -5.41 -14.35 8.66
CA GLN A 96 -4.59 -15.42 8.06
C GLN A 96 -5.28 -16.05 6.83
N ASN A 97 -4.53 -16.23 5.74
CA ASN A 97 -4.99 -16.79 4.46
C ASN A 97 -6.15 -16.02 3.81
N HIS A 98 -6.41 -14.79 4.22
CA HIS A 98 -7.37 -13.93 3.54
C HIS A 98 -6.67 -13.01 2.54
N ASP A 99 -7.36 -12.77 1.41
CA ASP A 99 -6.91 -11.79 0.44
C ASP A 99 -6.88 -10.38 1.02
N VAL A 100 -5.87 -9.63 0.62
CA VAL A 100 -5.57 -8.28 1.10
C VAL A 100 -6.34 -7.26 0.22
N PRO A 101 -7.26 -6.46 0.78
CA PRO A 101 -7.86 -5.32 0.08
C PRO A 101 -6.89 -4.15 -0.06
N CYS A 102 -7.18 -3.24 -0.97
CA CYS A 102 -6.47 -1.97 -1.07
C CYS A 102 -7.40 -0.85 -1.56
N ALA A 103 -6.97 0.39 -1.34
CA ALA A 103 -7.61 1.58 -1.89
C ALA A 103 -6.54 2.51 -2.45
N VAL A 104 -6.76 3.06 -3.64
CA VAL A 104 -5.96 4.16 -4.17
C VAL A 104 -6.61 5.47 -3.76
N CYS A 105 -5.82 6.30 -3.11
CA CYS A 105 -6.25 7.51 -2.44
C CYS A 105 -5.64 8.74 -3.09
N TYR A 106 -6.39 9.82 -3.14
CA TYR A 106 -5.92 11.10 -3.67
C TYR A 106 -6.22 12.25 -2.69
N VAL A 107 -5.24 13.10 -2.47
CA VAL A 107 -5.37 14.30 -1.63
C VAL A 107 -5.04 15.51 -2.48
N SER A 108 -6.05 16.32 -2.78
CA SER A 108 -5.93 17.48 -3.68
C SER A 108 -5.19 18.68 -3.06
N THR A 109 -5.08 18.73 -1.74
CA THR A 109 -4.48 19.85 -0.98
C THR A 109 -3.02 19.61 -0.59
N ARG A 110 -2.42 18.49 -1.00
CA ARG A 110 -1.09 18.01 -0.62
C ARG A 110 -0.31 17.66 -1.88
N SER A 111 1.01 17.82 -1.84
CA SER A 111 1.91 17.67 -3.01
C SER A 111 3.00 16.61 -2.82
N ALA A 112 3.19 16.12 -1.61
CA ALA A 112 4.19 15.09 -1.33
C ALA A 112 3.59 13.95 -0.50
N LYS A 113 4.11 12.74 -0.71
CA LYS A 113 3.84 11.55 0.11
C LYS A 113 5.14 10.89 0.55
N ILE A 114 5.13 10.31 1.74
CA ILE A 114 6.21 9.45 2.24
C ILE A 114 5.62 8.27 3.01
N MET A 115 6.31 7.14 2.98
CA MET A 115 6.12 6.02 3.90
C MET A 115 7.36 5.92 4.78
N ILE A 116 7.18 5.85 6.09
CA ILE A 116 8.29 5.78 7.06
C ILE A 116 8.18 4.46 7.83
N PRO A 117 9.12 3.51 7.65
CA PRO A 117 9.18 2.30 8.46
C PRO A 117 9.81 2.58 9.84
N GLY A 118 9.38 1.85 10.86
CA GLY A 118 9.86 1.93 12.24
C GLY A 118 9.18 2.98 13.11
N THR A 119 8.12 3.63 12.63
CA THR A 119 7.33 4.60 13.41
C THR A 119 5.88 4.61 12.95
N TYR A 120 4.96 4.88 13.88
CA TYR A 120 3.56 5.17 13.59
C TYR A 120 3.26 6.68 13.58
N LYS A 121 4.29 7.54 13.66
CA LYS A 121 4.15 9.00 13.75
C LYS A 121 4.77 9.71 12.54
N CYS A 122 4.01 10.61 11.94
CA CYS A 122 4.53 11.50 10.91
C CYS A 122 5.48 12.58 11.48
N PRO A 123 6.42 13.09 10.67
CA PRO A 123 7.24 14.24 11.06
C PRO A 123 6.38 15.48 11.28
N SER A 124 6.90 16.45 12.03
CA SER A 124 6.21 17.74 12.20
C SER A 124 5.88 18.37 10.84
N SER A 125 4.70 18.99 10.71
CA SER A 125 4.12 19.55 9.47
C SER A 125 3.67 18.56 8.39
N TRP A 126 3.76 17.26 8.64
CA TRP A 126 3.15 16.23 7.81
C TRP A 126 1.83 15.76 8.42
N ASN A 127 0.91 15.33 7.57
CA ASN A 127 -0.39 14.79 7.96
C ASN A 127 -0.31 13.28 7.87
N GLU A 128 -0.82 12.60 8.89
CA GLU A 128 -0.98 11.15 8.85
C GLU A 128 -2.17 10.80 7.97
N GLU A 129 -1.93 9.90 7.01
CA GLU A 129 -3.01 9.26 6.26
C GLU A 129 -3.42 7.98 6.97
N PHE A 130 -2.45 7.12 7.31
CA PHE A 130 -2.66 5.96 8.15
C PHE A 130 -1.32 5.44 8.69
N HIS A 131 -1.38 4.62 9.73
CA HIS A 131 -0.25 3.85 10.23
C HIS A 131 -0.61 2.36 10.36
N GLY A 132 0.41 1.52 10.52
CA GLY A 132 0.23 0.11 10.77
C GLY A 132 1.55 -0.63 10.84
N PHE A 133 1.63 -1.77 10.17
CA PHE A 133 2.78 -2.67 10.22
C PHE A 133 3.44 -2.80 8.85
N LEU A 134 4.77 -2.80 8.87
CA LEU A 134 5.55 -3.04 7.68
C LEU A 134 5.46 -4.52 7.31
N MET A 135 5.07 -4.80 6.07
CA MET A 135 4.91 -6.16 5.56
C MET A 135 5.64 -6.34 4.23
N SER A 136 6.06 -7.57 3.96
CA SER A 136 6.69 -7.97 2.69
C SER A 136 6.62 -9.50 2.51
N ALA A 137 7.28 -10.02 1.47
CA ALA A 137 7.47 -11.45 1.30
C ALA A 137 8.33 -12.04 2.43
N HIS A 138 8.14 -13.33 2.74
CA HIS A 138 8.94 -14.05 3.72
C HIS A 138 10.43 -14.05 3.34
N TYR A 139 11.32 -14.08 4.32
CA TYR A 139 12.77 -13.95 4.10
C TYR A 139 13.38 -15.08 3.25
N SER A 140 12.71 -16.23 3.15
CA SER A 140 13.13 -17.37 2.30
C SER A 140 12.52 -17.35 0.89
N HIS A 141 11.63 -16.40 0.60
CA HIS A 141 10.96 -16.26 -0.70
C HIS A 141 11.72 -15.29 -1.61
N HIS A 142 11.23 -15.10 -2.84
CA HIS A 142 11.76 -14.05 -3.71
C HIS A 142 11.42 -12.67 -3.16
N ARG A 143 12.37 -11.73 -3.32
CA ARG A 143 12.22 -10.36 -2.81
C ARG A 143 11.00 -9.66 -3.39
N ALA A 144 10.28 -8.95 -2.52
CA ALA A 144 9.23 -8.02 -2.87
C ALA A 144 9.52 -6.64 -2.26
N THR A 145 8.67 -5.65 -2.53
CA THR A 145 8.75 -4.34 -1.85
C THR A 145 8.32 -4.44 -0.39
N PHE A 146 8.71 -3.45 0.42
CA PHE A 146 8.22 -3.28 1.78
C PHE A 146 7.04 -2.31 1.75
N GLU A 147 5.88 -2.76 2.21
CA GLU A 147 4.64 -1.98 2.18
C GLU A 147 4.12 -1.73 3.59
N CYS A 148 3.54 -0.55 3.80
CA CYS A 148 2.88 -0.23 5.05
C CYS A 148 1.42 -0.68 4.99
N VAL A 149 1.07 -1.71 5.77
CA VAL A 149 -0.30 -2.24 5.83
C VAL A 149 -1.01 -1.67 7.05
N ASP A 150 -2.23 -1.18 6.86
CA ASP A 150 -3.01 -0.49 7.88
C ASP A 150 -3.19 -1.31 9.17
N ALA A 151 -3.10 -0.67 10.34
CA ALA A 151 -3.35 -1.32 11.63
C ALA A 151 -4.80 -1.84 11.75
N ASP A 152 -5.77 -1.17 11.11
CA ASP A 152 -7.17 -1.61 11.03
C ASP A 152 -7.43 -2.42 9.74
N ALA A 153 -6.44 -3.24 9.35
CA ALA A 153 -6.51 -4.09 8.18
C ALA A 153 -7.80 -4.93 8.15
N LYS A 154 -8.45 -4.94 6.99
CA LYS A 154 -9.63 -5.74 6.70
C LYS A 154 -9.22 -6.93 5.86
N LYS A 155 -10.03 -7.98 5.95
CA LYS A 155 -10.03 -9.09 4.99
C LYS A 155 -11.00 -8.82 3.85
N ALA A 156 -10.67 -9.33 2.68
CA ALA A 156 -11.63 -9.47 1.60
C ALA A 156 -12.85 -10.32 2.04
N LEU A 157 -14.06 -9.92 1.62
CA LEU A 157 -15.29 -10.67 1.89
C LEU A 157 -15.34 -12.05 1.18
N ALA A 158 -14.56 -12.21 0.11
CA ALA A 158 -14.37 -13.46 -0.63
C ALA A 158 -12.87 -13.70 -0.81
N GLY A 159 -12.44 -14.96 -0.83
CA GLY A 159 -11.01 -15.33 -0.87
C GLY A 159 -10.49 -15.80 0.49
N HIS A 160 -11.06 -16.90 1.00
CA HIS A 160 -10.48 -17.68 2.10
C HIS A 160 -10.09 -19.04 1.53
N ALA A 161 -8.92 -19.09 0.93
CA ALA A 161 -8.28 -20.33 0.50
C ALA A 161 -6.79 -20.03 0.51
N ASN A 162 -5.98 -20.91 1.12
CA ASN A 162 -4.52 -20.81 1.06
C ASN A 162 -4.07 -21.07 -0.39
N ALA A 163 -4.10 -20.01 -1.20
CA ALA A 163 -3.83 -20.04 -2.63
C ALA A 163 -2.34 -19.93 -2.93
N ASN A 164 -1.55 -19.48 -1.94
CA ASN A 164 -0.13 -19.21 -2.02
C ASN A 164 0.23 -18.32 -3.22
N GLY A 165 -0.47 -17.20 -3.38
CA GLY A 165 -0.18 -16.23 -4.43
C GLY A 165 1.05 -15.37 -4.12
N ALA A 166 0.87 -14.05 -4.17
CA ALA A 166 1.72 -13.13 -3.45
C ALA A 166 1.39 -13.21 -1.95
N LEU A 167 2.33 -12.87 -1.07
CA LEU A 167 2.13 -13.03 0.38
C LEU A 167 2.64 -11.80 1.14
N PHE A 168 1.97 -11.49 2.25
CA PHE A 168 2.40 -10.50 3.23
C PHE A 168 2.68 -11.12 4.59
N TYR A 169 3.93 -11.03 5.01
CA TYR A 169 4.44 -11.36 6.34
C TYR A 169 4.86 -10.09 7.06
N PHE A 170 4.77 -10.08 8.38
CA PHE A 170 5.36 -9.00 9.18
C PHE A 170 6.86 -8.94 8.99
N VAL A 171 7.38 -7.71 9.04
CA VAL A 171 8.82 -7.45 9.02
C VAL A 171 9.32 -7.24 10.43
N GLU A 172 10.29 -8.04 10.84
CA GLU A 172 10.99 -7.90 12.10
C GLU A 172 12.37 -7.26 11.88
N PRO A 173 12.83 -6.34 12.75
CA PRO A 173 14.19 -5.88 12.74
C PRO A 173 15.13 -6.98 13.24
N ARG A 174 16.29 -7.09 12.60
CA ARG A 174 17.40 -7.93 13.05
C ARG A 174 18.54 -7.02 13.50
N CYS A 175 18.90 -7.10 14.78
CA CYS A 175 19.98 -6.29 15.34
C CYS A 175 21.33 -6.69 14.73
N GLY A 176 22.25 -5.73 14.70
CA GLY A 176 23.57 -5.89 14.07
C GLY A 176 24.01 -4.54 13.53
N SER A 177 24.01 -4.40 12.21
CA SER A 177 24.14 -3.07 11.57
C SER A 177 22.92 -2.17 11.85
N LEU A 178 21.78 -2.77 12.20
CA LEU A 178 20.63 -2.05 12.76
C LEU A 178 20.83 -1.87 14.27
N PRO A 179 20.80 -0.63 14.80
CA PRO A 179 21.06 -0.38 16.21
C PRO A 179 19.90 -0.83 17.11
N CYS A 180 20.22 -1.48 18.21
CA CYS A 180 19.24 -1.93 19.20
C CYS A 180 19.75 -1.56 20.61
N PRO A 181 19.24 -0.47 21.24
CA PRO A 181 18.14 0.43 20.83
C PRO A 181 18.47 1.40 19.66
N PRO A 182 17.48 2.04 19.00
CA PRO A 182 16.05 2.14 19.38
C PRO A 182 15.17 1.02 18.83
N TYR A 183 15.67 0.17 17.93
CA TYR A 183 14.93 -1.00 17.49
C TYR A 183 14.99 -2.09 18.56
N GLU A 184 13.94 -2.91 18.60
CA GLU A 184 13.87 -4.07 19.47
C GLU A 184 13.83 -5.31 18.60
N GLN A 185 14.80 -6.21 18.77
CA GLN A 185 14.88 -7.44 17.97
C GLN A 185 13.55 -8.21 18.01
N GLU A 186 13.16 -8.78 16.87
CA GLU A 186 12.00 -9.68 16.78
C GLU A 186 10.65 -9.03 17.14
N LYS A 187 10.59 -7.69 17.24
CA LYS A 187 9.32 -6.96 17.31
C LYS A 187 8.92 -6.44 15.94
N GLU A 188 7.68 -6.67 15.53
CA GLU A 188 7.17 -6.25 14.22
C GLU A 188 7.32 -4.74 14.02
N LEU A 189 7.90 -4.35 12.88
CA LEU A 189 8.12 -2.94 12.57
C LEU A 189 6.78 -2.25 12.28
N SER A 190 6.50 -1.19 13.02
CA SER A 190 5.45 -0.24 12.65
C SER A 190 5.82 0.55 11.39
N CYS A 191 4.85 1.21 10.79
CA CYS A 191 5.06 2.14 9.69
C CYS A 191 3.95 3.19 9.65
N VAL A 192 4.20 4.28 8.94
CA VAL A 192 3.20 5.33 8.71
C VAL A 192 3.31 5.87 7.29
N VAL A 193 2.16 6.18 6.69
CA VAL A 193 2.06 6.91 5.43
C VAL A 193 1.59 8.34 5.72
N CYS A 194 2.35 9.31 5.21
CA CYS A 194 2.14 10.72 5.48
C CYS A 194 2.07 11.53 4.20
N THR A 195 1.32 12.64 4.22
CA THR A 195 1.26 13.62 3.11
C THR A 195 1.55 15.05 3.57
N ARG A 196 1.96 15.92 2.64
CA ARG A 196 2.23 17.34 2.89
C ARG A 196 1.82 18.24 1.75
#